data_AF-A0A1V5LYC8-F1
#
_entry.id   AF-A0A1V5LYC8-F1
#
_cell.length_a   1.000
_cell.length_b   1.000
_cell.length_c   1.000
_cell.angle_alpha   90.00
_cell.angle_beta   90.00
_cell.angle_gamma   90.00
#
_symmetry.space_group_name_H-M   'P 1'
#
loop_
_entity.id
_entity.type
_entity.pdbx_description
1 polymer ?
#
loop_
_entity_poly.entity_id
_entity_poly.type
_entity_poly.pdbx_seq_one_letter_code
_entity_poly.pdbx_strand_id
1 'polypeptide(L)'
;MNVPRPPLEASGTSGMKSCLGGGLQLSVLDGWWAEAYDGNNGWAIDGDIDGDHAAQDHRHSTALFDLLEQQVLPMFHERDAEGVPERWVAMVRRSLMTNGPLFSATRMIPIGSDAISPAPQHDIYSIEDLRQLIFALKEAVDYRKPVGVKIAAVHNVAAIASGIVRAGADYIYLDGVRGGTGAAPSVIRDNLGIPIEIAIAAVDQRLREEGIRNQASIIAAGSIRSSADMAKAIALGADVVAVGTAALLSLGCTLCQKCYTGRCSWGITTQDPELTRRIDPVWGAERVANLVQAWAAELEEMLGAMGVNAVESLRGSRERLRAVGLDDQTLAILGVKPAGVGA
;
A
#
# COMPACT_ATOMS: atom_id res chain seq x y z
N MET A 1 -21.09 -7.15 5.83
CA MET A 1 -22.30 -7.81 6.33
C MET A 1 -22.37 -9.22 5.77
N ASN A 2 -22.49 -10.24 6.62
CA ASN A 2 -22.67 -11.64 6.22
C ASN A 2 -23.70 -12.28 7.16
N VAL A 3 -24.79 -12.87 6.65
CA VAL A 3 -25.84 -13.47 7.51
C VAL A 3 -26.02 -14.95 7.18
N PRO A 4 -25.00 -15.80 7.47
CA PRO A 4 -25.13 -17.22 7.24
C PRO A 4 -26.23 -17.80 8.14
N ARG A 5 -26.82 -18.91 7.72
CA ARG A 5 -27.69 -19.70 8.60
C ARG A 5 -26.81 -20.58 9.47
N PRO A 6 -26.83 -20.47 10.80
CA PRO A 6 -26.08 -21.38 11.68
C PRO A 6 -26.52 -22.84 11.52
N PRO A 7 -25.60 -23.83 11.56
CA PRO A 7 -24.14 -23.73 11.64
C PRO A 7 -23.46 -23.84 10.26
N LEU A 8 -24.07 -23.24 9.23
CA LEU A 8 -23.71 -23.41 7.81
C LEU A 8 -22.79 -22.30 7.28
N GLU A 9 -22.13 -21.53 8.14
CA GLU A 9 -21.03 -20.65 7.75
C GLU A 9 -19.93 -21.46 7.06
N ALA A 10 -19.79 -21.29 5.74
CA ALA A 10 -18.94 -22.13 4.92
C ALA A 10 -17.54 -21.53 4.65
N SER A 11 -17.38 -20.20 4.75
CA SER A 11 -16.11 -19.50 4.48
C SER A 11 -16.14 -18.03 4.90
N GLY A 12 -15.61 -17.73 6.10
CA GLY A 12 -15.48 -16.38 6.65
C GLY A 12 -14.42 -15.49 6.01
N THR A 13 -13.75 -15.94 4.95
CA THR A 13 -12.53 -15.32 4.40
C THR A 13 -12.74 -13.89 3.91
N SER A 14 -13.92 -13.57 3.39
CA SER A 14 -14.31 -12.22 2.98
C SER A 14 -14.45 -11.28 4.18
N GLY A 15 -15.04 -11.74 5.29
CA GLY A 15 -15.13 -10.97 6.54
C GLY A 15 -13.77 -10.78 7.20
N MET A 16 -12.96 -11.84 7.28
CA MET A 16 -11.59 -11.76 7.81
C MET A 16 -10.71 -10.77 7.03
N LYS A 17 -10.79 -10.79 5.69
CA LYS A 17 -10.08 -9.83 4.81
C LYS A 17 -10.62 -8.41 4.95
N SER A 18 -11.95 -8.25 5.02
CA SER A 18 -12.60 -6.95 5.19
C SER A 18 -12.11 -6.24 6.46
N CYS A 19 -11.88 -6.98 7.54
CA CYS A 19 -11.30 -6.40 8.74
C CYS A 19 -9.94 -5.73 8.49
N LEU A 20 -9.03 -6.35 7.73
CA LEU A 20 -7.72 -5.77 7.42
C LEU A 20 -7.82 -4.51 6.56
N GLY A 21 -8.93 -4.35 5.83
CA GLY A 21 -9.27 -3.16 5.05
C GLY A 21 -9.96 -2.05 5.84
N GLY A 22 -10.15 -2.22 7.16
CA GLY A 22 -10.90 -1.28 8.00
C GLY A 22 -12.42 -1.48 7.95
N GLY A 23 -12.91 -2.54 7.31
CA GLY A 23 -14.32 -2.88 7.27
C GLY A 23 -14.84 -3.44 8.59
N LEU A 24 -15.95 -2.87 9.06
CA LEU A 24 -16.67 -3.36 10.24
C LEU A 24 -17.56 -4.56 9.90
N GLN A 25 -17.61 -5.50 10.82
CA GLN A 25 -18.38 -6.72 10.66
C GLN A 25 -19.75 -6.60 11.30
N LEU A 26 -20.76 -7.05 10.57
CA LEU A 26 -22.09 -7.36 11.10
C LEU A 26 -22.42 -8.74 10.56
N SER A 27 -22.46 -9.72 11.46
CA SER A 27 -22.72 -11.11 11.08
C SER A 27 -23.43 -11.89 12.16
N VAL A 28 -24.09 -12.97 11.76
CA VAL A 28 -24.57 -14.01 12.69
C VAL A 28 -23.36 -14.65 13.37
N LEU A 29 -23.49 -14.97 14.67
CA LEU A 29 -22.49 -15.69 15.46
C LEU A 29 -22.42 -17.16 15.05
N ASP A 30 -21.78 -17.38 13.90
CA ASP A 30 -21.47 -18.70 13.37
C ASP A 30 -20.07 -18.68 12.75
N GLY A 31 -19.44 -19.85 12.70
CA GLY A 31 -18.09 -20.05 12.17
C GLY A 31 -17.07 -19.05 12.73
N TRP A 32 -16.36 -18.38 11.84
CA TRP A 32 -15.28 -17.47 12.24
C TRP A 32 -15.73 -16.28 13.09
N TRP A 33 -16.96 -15.79 12.90
CA TRP A 33 -17.42 -14.59 13.61
C TRP A 33 -17.75 -14.92 15.05
N ALA A 34 -18.23 -16.13 15.34
CA ALA A 34 -18.37 -16.64 16.70
C ALA A 34 -17.01 -16.73 17.42
N GLU A 35 -15.93 -17.04 16.70
CA GLU A 35 -14.57 -17.06 17.26
C GLU A 35 -13.97 -15.66 17.45
N ALA A 36 -14.33 -14.72 16.56
CA ALA A 36 -13.72 -13.40 16.47
C ALA A 36 -14.40 -12.34 17.34
N TYR A 37 -15.72 -12.45 17.52
CA TYR A 37 -16.51 -11.39 18.13
C TYR A 37 -16.23 -11.24 19.63
N ASP A 38 -15.93 -10.01 20.05
CA ASP A 38 -15.58 -9.71 21.44
C ASP A 38 -16.55 -8.73 22.12
N GLY A 39 -17.69 -8.48 21.49
CA GLY A 39 -18.69 -7.50 21.95
C GLY A 39 -18.45 -6.07 21.46
N ASN A 40 -17.23 -5.72 21.05
CA ASN A 40 -16.81 -4.35 20.78
C ASN A 40 -16.13 -4.14 19.42
N ASN A 41 -15.92 -5.21 18.65
CA ASN A 41 -15.20 -5.21 17.38
C ASN A 41 -16.10 -5.33 16.12
N GLY A 42 -17.41 -5.10 16.29
CA GLY A 42 -18.43 -5.16 15.26
C GLY A 42 -19.81 -5.39 15.86
N TRP A 43 -20.71 -5.96 15.08
CA TRP A 43 -22.06 -6.32 15.48
C TRP A 43 -22.32 -7.80 15.23
N ALA A 44 -23.14 -8.38 16.10
CA ALA A 44 -23.46 -9.78 16.11
C ALA A 44 -24.98 -9.99 16.11
N ILE A 45 -25.45 -10.89 15.25
CA ILE A 45 -26.79 -11.49 15.37
C ILE A 45 -26.60 -12.82 16.08
N ASP A 46 -27.53 -13.16 16.97
CA ASP A 46 -27.49 -14.40 17.72
C ASP A 46 -27.43 -15.64 16.81
N GLY A 47 -26.67 -16.65 17.24
CA GLY A 47 -26.37 -17.86 16.47
C GLY A 47 -27.31 -19.04 16.75
N ASP A 48 -28.37 -18.85 17.54
CA ASP A 48 -29.26 -19.93 17.98
C ASP A 48 -29.94 -20.65 16.79
N ILE A 49 -29.86 -21.98 16.82
CA ILE A 49 -30.41 -22.87 15.80
C ILE A 49 -31.87 -23.19 16.15
N ASP A 50 -32.78 -23.03 15.19
CA ASP A 50 -34.18 -23.43 15.30
C ASP A 50 -34.47 -24.58 14.32
N GLY A 51 -35.37 -25.50 14.71
CA GLY A 51 -35.87 -26.53 13.80
C GLY A 51 -36.84 -25.98 12.75
N ASP A 52 -37.44 -24.81 13.01
CA ASP A 52 -38.23 -24.06 12.04
C ASP A 52 -37.37 -22.98 11.35
N HIS A 53 -36.96 -23.29 10.12
CA HIS A 53 -36.17 -22.37 9.31
C HIS A 53 -36.86 -21.04 9.01
N ALA A 54 -38.19 -21.02 8.88
CA ALA A 54 -38.91 -19.78 8.58
C ALA A 54 -38.95 -18.86 9.81
N ALA A 55 -39.12 -19.44 11.00
CA ALA A 55 -39.03 -18.71 12.25
C ALA A 55 -37.61 -18.14 12.47
N GLN A 56 -36.57 -18.92 12.17
CA GLN A 56 -35.18 -18.47 12.28
C GLN A 56 -34.86 -17.32 11.32
N ASP A 57 -35.22 -17.45 10.04
CA ASP A 57 -35.00 -16.39 9.04
C ASP A 57 -35.72 -15.10 9.44
N HIS A 58 -36.94 -15.19 9.99
CA HIS A 58 -37.69 -14.04 10.48
C HIS A 58 -36.96 -13.36 11.65
N ARG A 59 -36.52 -14.12 12.67
CA ARG A 59 -35.76 -13.57 13.81
C ARG A 59 -34.47 -12.89 13.36
N HIS A 60 -33.68 -13.54 12.50
CA HIS A 60 -32.40 -13.00 12.03
C HIS A 60 -32.61 -11.73 11.18
N SER A 61 -33.65 -11.71 10.34
CA SER A 61 -34.00 -10.52 9.56
C SER A 61 -34.40 -9.36 10.46
N THR A 62 -35.23 -9.60 11.49
CA THR A 62 -35.62 -8.56 12.45
C THR A 62 -34.41 -8.02 13.19
N ALA A 63 -33.57 -8.90 13.74
CA ALA A 63 -32.34 -8.52 14.43
C ALA A 63 -31.38 -7.72 13.53
N LEU A 64 -31.26 -8.09 12.25
CA LEU A 64 -30.46 -7.34 11.29
C LEU A 64 -30.99 -5.91 11.11
N PHE A 65 -32.28 -5.76 10.85
CA PHE A 65 -32.88 -4.44 10.64
C PHE A 65 -32.80 -3.58 11.90
N ASP A 66 -33.03 -4.16 13.08
CA ASP A 66 -32.89 -3.47 14.36
C ASP A 66 -31.45 -2.99 14.58
N LEU A 67 -30.45 -3.83 14.31
CA LEU A 67 -29.04 -3.43 14.40
C LEU A 67 -28.71 -2.29 13.42
N LEU A 68 -29.18 -2.39 12.18
CA LEU A 68 -28.93 -1.38 11.16
C LEU A 68 -29.53 -0.02 11.56
N GLU A 69 -30.81 -0.02 11.95
CA GLU A 69 -31.56 1.18 12.27
C GLU A 69 -31.10 1.81 13.59
N GLN A 70 -30.90 1.01 14.63
CA GLN A 70 -30.69 1.51 15.98
C GLN A 70 -29.22 1.73 16.33
N GLN A 71 -28.29 1.07 15.63
CA GLN A 71 -26.87 1.09 15.99
C GLN A 71 -25.97 1.50 14.83
N VAL A 72 -26.03 0.79 13.70
CA VAL A 72 -25.07 0.95 12.60
C VAL A 72 -25.24 2.30 11.90
N LEU A 73 -26.45 2.62 11.42
CA LEU A 73 -26.71 3.87 10.71
C LEU A 73 -26.48 5.10 11.59
N PRO A 74 -26.98 5.16 12.85
CA PRO A 74 -26.69 6.28 13.75
C PRO A 74 -25.19 6.46 13.97
N MET A 75 -24.45 5.39 14.28
CA MET A 75 -23.00 5.46 14.50
C MET A 75 -22.24 5.86 13.23
N PHE A 76 -22.69 5.39 12.06
CA PHE A 76 -22.09 5.74 10.78
C PHE A 76 -22.34 7.18 10.36
N HIS A 77 -23.43 7.82 10.80
CA HIS A 77 -23.78 9.20 10.46
C HIS A 77 -23.44 10.24 11.53
N GLU A 78 -23.20 9.81 12.77
CA GLU A 78 -22.68 10.66 13.85
C GLU A 78 -21.30 11.22 13.47
N ARG A 79 -21.09 12.53 13.65
CA ARG A 79 -19.83 13.23 13.34
C ARG A 79 -19.49 14.18 14.48
N ASP A 80 -18.20 14.32 14.77
CA ASP A 80 -17.66 15.36 15.66
C ASP A 80 -17.63 16.75 14.99
N ALA A 81 -17.04 17.74 15.68
CA ALA A 81 -16.93 19.11 15.19
C ALA A 81 -16.05 19.23 13.92
N GLU A 82 -15.17 18.26 13.69
CA GLU A 82 -14.25 18.14 12.58
C GLU A 82 -14.82 17.31 11.42
N GLY A 83 -16.02 16.74 11.57
CA GLY A 83 -16.69 15.94 10.55
C GLY A 83 -16.19 14.49 10.49
N VAL A 84 -15.65 13.94 11.57
CA VAL A 84 -15.16 12.56 11.69
C VAL A 84 -16.13 11.70 12.52
N PRO A 85 -16.45 10.46 12.09
CA PRO A 85 -17.30 9.56 12.86
C PRO A 85 -16.51 8.82 13.95
N GLU A 86 -16.20 9.50 15.05
CA GLU A 86 -15.31 8.98 16.12
C GLU A 86 -15.68 7.57 16.60
N ARG A 87 -16.95 7.31 16.90
CA ARG A 87 -17.41 5.99 17.39
C ARG A 87 -17.25 4.88 16.36
N TRP A 88 -17.53 5.18 15.09
CA TRP A 88 -17.30 4.26 13.98
C TRP A 88 -15.82 3.93 13.85
N VAL A 89 -14.98 4.96 13.85
CA VAL A 89 -13.52 4.81 13.70
C VAL A 89 -12.92 4.06 14.91
N ALA A 90 -13.41 4.31 16.12
CA ALA A 90 -13.01 3.57 17.31
C ALA A 90 -13.33 2.07 17.20
N MET A 91 -14.48 1.71 16.64
CA MET A 91 -14.84 0.31 16.37
C MET A 91 -13.95 -0.29 15.27
N VAL A 92 -13.62 0.48 14.22
CA VAL A 92 -12.70 0.04 13.15
C VAL A 92 -11.34 -0.29 13.74
N ARG A 93 -10.83 0.58 14.62
CA ARG A 93 -9.60 0.36 15.36
C ARG A 93 -9.65 -0.92 16.19
N ARG A 94 -10.73 -1.11 16.97
CA ARG A 94 -10.89 -2.32 17.80
C ARG A 94 -10.87 -3.58 16.93
N SER A 95 -11.61 -3.57 15.83
CA SER A 95 -11.66 -4.67 14.86
C SER A 95 -10.28 -5.01 14.30
N LEU A 96 -9.54 -4.01 13.81
CA LEU A 96 -8.17 -4.18 13.31
C LEU A 96 -7.24 -4.80 14.37
N MET A 97 -7.32 -4.32 15.62
CA MET A 97 -6.48 -4.79 16.72
C MET A 97 -6.80 -6.23 17.15
N THR A 98 -8.07 -6.65 17.11
CA THR A 98 -8.49 -7.97 17.60
C THR A 98 -8.41 -9.03 16.51
N ASN A 99 -8.93 -8.72 15.32
CA ASN A 99 -9.13 -9.72 14.28
C ASN A 99 -7.91 -9.83 13.35
N GLY A 100 -7.18 -8.72 13.15
CA GLY A 100 -5.99 -8.69 12.29
C GLY A 100 -4.91 -9.70 12.72
N PRO A 101 -4.53 -9.75 14.01
CA PRO A 101 -3.60 -10.77 14.51
C PRO A 101 -4.19 -12.19 14.52
N LEU A 102 -5.51 -12.32 14.72
CA LEU A 102 -6.18 -13.61 14.92
C LEU A 102 -6.44 -14.37 13.60
N PHE A 103 -6.70 -13.64 12.51
CA PHE A 103 -7.02 -14.17 11.18
C PHE A 103 -6.04 -13.63 10.13
N SER A 104 -4.78 -14.04 10.22
CA SER A 104 -3.74 -13.77 9.22
C SER A 104 -3.89 -14.65 7.96
N ALA A 105 -3.14 -14.35 6.90
CA ALA A 105 -3.16 -15.13 5.65
C ALA A 105 -2.96 -16.65 5.87
N THR A 106 -2.23 -17.05 6.91
CA THR A 106 -2.05 -18.45 7.32
C THR A 106 -3.33 -19.14 7.85
N ARG A 107 -4.32 -18.39 8.32
CA ARG A 107 -5.63 -18.90 8.79
C ARG A 107 -6.76 -18.71 7.77
N MET A 108 -6.60 -17.79 6.83
CA MET A 108 -7.65 -17.39 5.88
C MET A 108 -7.73 -18.19 4.58
N ILE A 109 -6.76 -19.07 4.27
CA ILE A 109 -6.78 -19.89 3.06
C ILE A 109 -6.43 -21.34 3.41
N PRO A 110 -7.13 -22.35 2.86
CA PRO A 110 -6.75 -23.73 3.08
C PRO A 110 -5.31 -23.98 2.61
N ILE A 111 -4.56 -24.77 3.37
CA ILE A 111 -3.18 -25.11 3.04
C ILE A 111 -3.14 -25.70 1.62
N GLY A 112 -2.25 -25.16 0.78
CA GLY A 112 -2.11 -25.58 -0.62
C GLY A 112 -3.08 -24.91 -1.60
N SER A 113 -3.94 -23.99 -1.15
CA SER A 113 -4.79 -23.18 -2.03
C SER A 113 -4.10 -21.88 -2.48
N ASP A 114 -4.47 -21.40 -3.66
CA ASP A 114 -3.95 -20.15 -4.21
C ASP A 114 -4.54 -18.92 -3.49
N ALA A 115 -3.66 -18.03 -3.04
CA ALA A 115 -4.03 -16.75 -2.44
C ALA A 115 -4.21 -15.67 -3.52
N ILE A 116 -5.35 -15.68 -4.22
CA ILE A 116 -5.65 -14.66 -5.24
C ILE A 116 -6.37 -13.48 -4.57
N SER A 117 -5.71 -12.32 -4.55
CA SER A 117 -6.32 -11.09 -4.02
C SER A 117 -7.29 -10.49 -5.04
N PRO A 118 -8.43 -9.91 -4.60
CA PRO A 118 -9.30 -9.16 -5.49
C PRO A 118 -8.55 -7.95 -6.08
N ALA A 119 -8.91 -7.57 -7.31
CA ALA A 119 -8.26 -6.46 -8.00
C ALA A 119 -8.56 -5.09 -7.34
N PRO A 120 -9.82 -4.74 -6.99
CA PRO A 120 -10.09 -3.57 -6.17
C PRO A 120 -10.04 -3.92 -4.68
N GLN A 121 -9.66 -2.94 -3.87
CA GLN A 121 -9.96 -2.98 -2.44
C GLN A 121 -11.45 -2.68 -2.26
N HIS A 122 -12.19 -3.58 -1.61
CA HIS A 122 -13.65 -3.49 -1.46
C HIS A 122 -14.12 -2.31 -0.59
N ASP A 123 -13.20 -1.63 0.09
CA ASP A 123 -13.49 -0.48 0.94
C ASP A 123 -13.08 0.85 0.28
N ILE A 124 -12.67 0.84 -1.00
CA ILE A 124 -12.23 2.05 -1.72
C ILE A 124 -12.86 2.07 -3.12
N TYR A 125 -13.98 2.78 -3.27
CA TYR A 125 -14.62 3.02 -4.57
C TYR A 125 -14.52 4.47 -5.03
N SER A 126 -14.11 5.37 -4.14
CA SER A 126 -13.98 6.80 -4.37
C SER A 126 -12.82 7.40 -3.58
N ILE A 127 -12.50 8.68 -3.83
CA ILE A 127 -11.45 9.38 -3.09
C ILE A 127 -11.89 9.69 -1.65
N GLU A 128 -13.20 9.80 -1.43
CA GLU A 128 -13.83 9.98 -0.13
C GLU A 128 -13.70 8.70 0.72
N ASP A 129 -13.85 7.52 0.12
CA ASP A 129 -13.63 6.24 0.82
C ASP A 129 -12.15 6.08 1.21
N LEU A 130 -11.23 6.44 0.32
CA LEU A 130 -9.80 6.44 0.62
C LEU A 130 -9.49 7.37 1.81
N ARG A 131 -10.11 8.56 1.85
CA ARG A 131 -9.98 9.49 2.97
C ARG A 131 -10.44 8.83 4.28
N GLN A 132 -11.62 8.21 4.29
CA GLN A 132 -12.13 7.53 5.50
C GLN A 132 -11.15 6.46 5.99
N LEU A 133 -10.62 5.64 5.09
CA LEU A 133 -9.63 4.63 5.44
C LEU A 133 -8.34 5.24 6.00
N ILE A 134 -7.81 6.29 5.38
CA ILE A 134 -6.61 6.98 5.87
C ILE A 134 -6.82 7.47 7.31
N PHE A 135 -7.94 8.14 7.60
CA PHE A 135 -8.23 8.62 8.95
C PHE A 135 -8.46 7.48 9.93
N ALA A 136 -9.15 6.41 9.53
CA ALA A 136 -9.31 5.24 10.38
C ALA A 136 -7.97 4.59 10.76
N LEU A 137 -7.03 4.50 9.81
CA LEU A 137 -5.68 4.00 10.08
C LEU A 137 -4.89 4.94 10.99
N LYS A 138 -4.98 6.26 10.77
CA LYS A 138 -4.32 7.26 11.62
C LYS A 138 -4.83 7.21 13.05
N GLU A 139 -6.13 7.16 13.26
CA GLU A 139 -6.76 6.97 14.57
C GLU A 139 -6.33 5.65 15.23
N ALA A 140 -6.27 4.56 14.45
CA ALA A 140 -5.86 3.26 14.96
C ALA A 140 -4.44 3.26 15.58
N VAL A 141 -3.57 4.12 15.07
CA VAL A 141 -2.18 4.29 15.53
C VAL A 141 -1.98 5.53 16.42
N ASP A 142 -3.06 6.16 16.89
CA ASP A 142 -3.05 7.43 17.64
C ASP A 142 -2.23 8.54 16.95
N TYR A 143 -2.28 8.60 15.62
CA TYR A 143 -1.49 9.52 14.79
C TYR A 143 0.03 9.43 14.98
N ARG A 144 0.54 8.36 15.61
CA ARG A 144 1.98 8.19 15.87
C ARG A 144 2.75 7.59 14.70
N LYS A 145 2.06 7.09 13.68
CA LYS A 145 2.66 6.48 12.49
C LYS A 145 2.13 7.15 11.23
N PRO A 146 2.99 7.42 10.23
CA PRO A 146 2.54 7.98 8.97
C PRO A 146 1.72 6.95 8.19
N VAL A 147 0.69 7.41 7.51
CA VAL A 147 -0.14 6.63 6.61
C VAL A 147 0.09 7.13 5.20
N GLY A 148 0.44 6.23 4.29
CA GLY A 148 0.67 6.59 2.89
C GLY A 148 -0.02 5.65 1.93
N VAL A 149 -0.14 6.12 0.69
CA VAL A 149 -0.87 5.42 -0.38
C VAL A 149 0.12 5.04 -1.47
N LYS A 150 0.18 3.74 -1.79
CA LYS A 150 1.00 3.22 -2.89
C LYS A 150 0.16 3.11 -4.15
N ILE A 151 0.62 3.72 -5.23
CA ILE A 151 -0.01 3.63 -6.56
C ILE A 151 1.02 3.26 -7.63
N ALA A 152 0.57 2.51 -8.63
CA ALA A 152 1.32 2.37 -9.88
C ALA A 152 1.23 3.68 -10.66
N ALA A 153 2.35 4.12 -11.22
CA ALA A 153 2.38 5.28 -12.09
C ALA A 153 1.71 4.93 -13.43
N VAL A 154 0.57 5.57 -13.71
CA VAL A 154 -0.20 5.41 -14.93
C VAL A 154 -0.68 6.78 -15.44
N HIS A 155 -1.46 6.80 -16.52
CA HIS A 155 -2.13 8.02 -16.97
C HIS A 155 -2.85 8.75 -15.81
N ASN A 156 -2.82 10.08 -15.81
CA ASN A 156 -3.40 10.94 -14.77
C ASN A 156 -2.85 10.78 -13.35
N VAL A 157 -1.66 10.17 -13.17
CA VAL A 157 -1.01 10.00 -11.86
C VAL A 157 -0.91 11.32 -11.05
N ALA A 158 -0.69 12.45 -11.72
CA ALA A 158 -0.60 13.76 -11.05
C ALA A 158 -1.92 14.19 -10.39
N ALA A 159 -3.06 13.97 -11.06
CA ALA A 159 -4.37 14.29 -10.51
C ALA A 159 -4.74 13.31 -9.38
N ILE A 160 -4.45 12.03 -9.55
CA ILE A 160 -4.65 10.99 -8.53
C ILE A 160 -3.83 11.32 -7.27
N ALA A 161 -2.56 11.70 -7.45
CA ALA A 161 -1.69 12.10 -6.35
C ALA A 161 -2.22 13.34 -5.60
N SER A 162 -2.71 14.36 -6.31
CA SER A 162 -3.38 15.51 -5.67
C SER A 162 -4.56 15.07 -4.81
N GLY A 163 -5.43 14.19 -5.33
CA GLY A 163 -6.54 13.62 -4.57
C GLY A 163 -6.07 12.88 -3.31
N ILE A 164 -5.02 12.06 -3.41
CA ILE A 164 -4.45 11.31 -2.29
C ILE A 164 -3.93 12.24 -1.18
N VAL A 165 -3.20 13.31 -1.55
CA VAL A 165 -2.70 14.29 -0.57
C VAL A 165 -3.87 14.98 0.13
N ARG A 166 -4.90 15.39 -0.62
CA ARG A 166 -6.12 16.02 -0.07
C ARG A 166 -6.94 15.06 0.79
N ALA A 167 -6.88 13.76 0.51
CA ALA A 167 -7.46 12.71 1.35
C ALA A 167 -6.72 12.54 2.69
N GLY A 168 -5.55 13.16 2.86
CA GLY A 168 -4.84 13.24 4.13
C GLY A 168 -3.68 12.26 4.27
N ALA A 169 -3.18 11.68 3.17
CA ALA A 169 -2.01 10.81 3.20
C ALA A 169 -0.73 11.60 3.54
N ASP A 170 0.12 11.06 4.41
CA ASP A 170 1.41 11.65 4.81
C ASP A 170 2.50 11.41 3.75
N TYR A 171 2.35 10.38 2.93
CA TYR A 171 3.23 10.12 1.79
C TYR A 171 2.51 9.38 0.65
N ILE A 172 3.03 9.57 -0.55
CA ILE A 172 2.63 8.87 -1.76
C ILE A 172 3.80 7.98 -2.19
N TYR A 173 3.55 6.69 -2.39
CA TYR A 173 4.52 5.77 -2.97
C TYR A 173 4.19 5.57 -4.46
N LEU A 174 5.01 6.15 -5.32
CA LEU A 174 4.88 6.07 -6.77
C LEU A 174 5.73 4.91 -7.30
N ASP A 175 5.09 3.91 -7.90
CA ASP A 175 5.78 2.76 -8.49
C ASP A 175 5.75 2.85 -10.02
N GLY A 176 6.90 3.09 -10.63
CA GLY A 176 7.04 3.20 -12.08
C GLY A 176 6.96 1.86 -12.81
N VAL A 177 6.95 1.93 -14.14
CA VAL A 177 7.06 0.74 -15.00
C VAL A 177 8.33 -0.06 -14.65
N ARG A 178 8.24 -1.39 -14.82
CA ARG A 178 9.30 -2.36 -14.49
C ARG A 178 9.64 -2.45 -12.99
N GLY A 179 8.67 -2.16 -12.12
CA GLY A 179 8.69 -2.63 -10.74
C GLY A 179 8.88 -4.16 -10.64
N GLY A 180 9.51 -4.62 -9.57
CA GLY A 180 9.72 -6.05 -9.33
C GLY A 180 8.43 -6.77 -8.95
N THR A 181 8.26 -8.02 -9.37
CA THR A 181 7.16 -8.89 -8.95
C THR A 181 7.62 -10.33 -8.81
N GLY A 182 7.09 -11.04 -7.80
CA GLY A 182 7.30 -12.47 -7.62
C GLY A 182 6.42 -13.31 -8.55
N ALA A 183 5.20 -12.85 -8.83
CA ALA A 183 4.21 -13.52 -9.65
C ALA A 183 3.25 -12.48 -10.26
N ALA A 184 3.30 -12.31 -11.59
CA ALA A 184 2.36 -11.50 -12.35
C ALA A 184 2.26 -12.02 -13.79
N PRO A 185 1.10 -11.84 -14.47
CA PRO A 185 1.00 -12.08 -15.90
C PRO A 185 2.03 -11.23 -16.67
N SER A 186 2.75 -11.85 -17.61
CA SER A 186 3.78 -11.17 -18.41
C SER A 186 3.21 -9.96 -19.16
N VAL A 187 2.00 -10.07 -19.70
CA VAL A 187 1.33 -8.97 -20.42
C VAL A 187 1.16 -7.73 -19.54
N ILE A 188 0.83 -7.89 -18.27
CA ILE A 188 0.69 -6.75 -17.33
C ILE A 188 2.08 -6.21 -16.98
N ARG A 189 3.00 -7.10 -16.59
CA ARG A 189 4.36 -6.74 -16.18
C ARG A 189 5.11 -5.95 -17.26
N ASP A 190 4.94 -6.36 -18.52
CA ASP A 190 5.75 -5.85 -19.64
C ASP A 190 5.13 -4.61 -20.30
N ASN A 191 3.83 -4.32 -20.09
CA ASN A 191 3.11 -3.26 -20.81
C ASN A 191 2.37 -2.24 -19.93
N LEU A 192 2.27 -2.44 -18.61
CA LEU A 192 1.55 -1.51 -17.73
C LEU A 192 2.50 -0.57 -17.00
N GLY A 193 2.17 0.73 -17.06
CA GLY A 193 2.81 1.79 -16.29
C GLY A 193 3.59 2.79 -17.14
N ILE A 194 3.99 3.90 -16.51
CA ILE A 194 4.85 4.93 -17.11
C ILE A 194 6.22 4.99 -16.40
N PRO A 195 7.27 5.53 -17.06
CA PRO A 195 8.57 5.75 -16.42
C PRO A 195 8.46 6.57 -15.13
N ILE A 196 9.20 6.17 -14.10
CA ILE A 196 9.13 6.81 -12.78
C ILE A 196 9.59 8.27 -12.85
N GLU A 197 10.55 8.60 -13.71
CA GLU A 197 11.09 9.95 -13.89
C GLU A 197 9.99 10.93 -14.32
N ILE A 198 9.15 10.49 -15.26
CA ILE A 198 8.02 11.27 -15.77
C ILE A 198 6.96 11.44 -14.67
N ALA A 199 6.66 10.36 -13.95
CA ALA A 199 5.66 10.37 -12.89
C ALA A 199 6.04 11.30 -11.74
N ILE A 200 7.29 11.24 -11.26
CA ILE A 200 7.80 12.13 -10.21
C ILE A 200 7.67 13.59 -10.65
N ALA A 201 8.17 13.92 -11.84
CA ALA A 201 8.19 15.30 -12.32
C ALA A 201 6.77 15.88 -12.44
N ALA A 202 5.83 15.09 -12.98
CA ALA A 202 4.44 15.50 -13.12
C ALA A 202 3.72 15.65 -11.78
N VAL A 203 3.94 14.72 -10.84
CA VAL A 203 3.33 14.78 -9.49
C VAL A 203 3.92 15.95 -8.69
N ASP A 204 5.24 16.08 -8.61
CA ASP A 204 5.90 17.17 -7.88
C ASP A 204 5.44 18.54 -8.39
N GLN A 205 5.40 18.72 -9.72
CA GLN A 205 4.93 19.96 -10.33
C GLN A 205 3.46 20.24 -9.97
N ARG A 206 2.56 19.25 -10.14
CA ARG A 206 1.14 19.43 -9.83
C ARG A 206 0.91 19.82 -8.37
N LEU A 207 1.56 19.13 -7.44
CA LEU A 207 1.41 19.41 -6.02
C LEU A 207 1.96 20.79 -5.65
N ARG A 208 2.99 21.29 -6.35
CA ARG A 208 3.53 22.66 -6.18
C ARG A 208 2.57 23.71 -6.73
N GLU A 209 2.04 23.51 -7.94
CA GLU A 209 1.03 24.39 -8.56
C GLU A 209 -0.20 24.55 -7.67
N GLU A 210 -0.62 23.48 -6.99
CA GLU A 210 -1.74 23.49 -6.06
C GLU A 210 -1.38 23.95 -4.64
N GLY A 211 -0.10 24.21 -4.34
CA GLY A 211 0.35 24.64 -3.01
C GLY A 211 0.31 23.58 -1.93
N ILE A 212 0.16 22.29 -2.28
CA ILE A 212 0.02 21.16 -1.34
C ILE A 212 1.25 20.25 -1.29
N ARG A 213 2.32 20.54 -2.04
CA ARG A 213 3.55 19.72 -2.08
C ARG A 213 4.19 19.45 -0.72
N ASN A 214 4.06 20.37 0.23
CA ASN A 214 4.62 20.25 1.57
C ASN A 214 3.75 19.43 2.53
N GLN A 215 2.56 18.97 2.11
CA GLN A 215 1.65 18.20 2.95
C GLN A 215 1.95 16.69 2.93
N ALA A 216 2.70 16.21 1.93
CA ALA A 216 3.05 14.80 1.80
C ALA A 216 4.44 14.60 1.20
N SER A 217 5.10 13.51 1.58
CA SER A 217 6.35 13.06 0.94
C SER A 217 6.07 12.21 -0.30
N ILE A 218 6.92 12.30 -1.32
CA ILE A 218 6.91 11.47 -2.53
C ILE A 218 8.00 10.40 -2.40
N ILE A 219 7.60 9.15 -2.32
CA ILE A 219 8.50 7.99 -2.38
C ILE A 219 8.52 7.48 -3.82
N ALA A 220 9.68 7.50 -4.46
CA ALA A 220 9.88 7.00 -5.80
C ALA A 220 10.35 5.54 -5.80
N ALA A 221 9.67 4.70 -6.57
CA ALA A 221 10.00 3.30 -6.75
C ALA A 221 9.87 2.88 -8.21
N GLY A 222 10.43 1.71 -8.53
CA GLY A 222 10.47 1.19 -9.90
C GLY A 222 11.80 1.54 -10.57
N SER A 223 12.56 0.51 -10.94
CA SER A 223 13.82 0.62 -11.70
C SER A 223 14.96 1.46 -11.09
N ILE A 224 14.96 1.76 -9.78
CA ILE A 224 16.12 2.36 -9.11
C ILE A 224 17.23 1.30 -8.96
N ARG A 225 18.31 1.43 -9.74
CA ARG A 225 19.38 0.42 -9.84
C ARG A 225 20.74 0.89 -9.35
N SER A 226 20.91 2.19 -9.14
CA SER A 226 22.15 2.80 -8.68
C SER A 226 21.88 4.07 -7.89
N SER A 227 22.92 4.56 -7.20
CA SER A 227 22.95 5.88 -6.58
C SER A 227 22.67 7.02 -7.57
N ALA A 228 23.08 6.89 -8.83
CA ALA A 228 22.80 7.89 -9.87
C ALA A 228 21.30 7.94 -10.23
N ASP A 229 20.62 6.79 -10.28
CA ASP A 229 19.16 6.73 -10.44
C ASP A 229 18.46 7.40 -9.23
N MET A 230 18.97 7.17 -8.01
CA MET A 230 18.49 7.84 -6.81
C MET A 230 18.64 9.36 -6.87
N ALA A 231 19.85 9.87 -7.21
CA ALA A 231 20.11 11.29 -7.31
C ALA A 231 19.20 11.98 -8.35
N LYS A 232 18.99 11.33 -9.51
CA LYS A 232 18.05 11.82 -10.54
C LYS A 232 16.62 11.86 -10.03
N ALA A 233 16.14 10.82 -9.36
CA ALA A 233 14.79 10.79 -8.81
C ALA A 233 14.55 11.91 -7.77
N ILE A 234 15.53 12.14 -6.88
CA ILE A 234 15.49 13.23 -5.91
C ILE A 234 15.46 14.58 -6.63
N ALA A 235 16.36 14.80 -7.60
CA ALA A 235 16.41 16.02 -8.41
C ALA A 235 15.10 16.32 -9.15
N LEU A 236 14.37 15.30 -9.57
CA LEU A 236 13.06 15.44 -10.21
C LEU A 236 11.93 15.78 -9.22
N GLY A 237 12.11 15.52 -7.92
CA GLY A 237 11.16 15.90 -6.87
C GLY A 237 10.83 14.82 -5.85
N ALA A 238 11.46 13.64 -5.89
CA ALA A 238 11.26 12.61 -4.87
C ALA A 238 11.89 13.02 -3.52
N ASP A 239 11.23 12.68 -2.42
CA ASP A 239 11.75 12.83 -1.06
C ASP A 239 12.54 11.60 -0.61
N VAL A 240 12.09 10.42 -1.04
CA VAL A 240 12.68 9.12 -0.69
C VAL A 240 12.70 8.25 -1.94
N VAL A 241 13.70 7.38 -2.05
CA VAL A 241 13.70 6.31 -3.06
C VAL A 241 13.56 4.95 -2.39
N ALA A 242 12.74 4.08 -2.97
CA ALA A 242 12.57 2.72 -2.50
C ALA A 242 13.41 1.75 -3.34
N VAL A 243 14.19 0.92 -2.65
CA VAL A 243 15.11 -0.04 -3.27
C VAL A 243 14.60 -1.46 -3.06
N GLY A 244 14.15 -2.09 -4.15
CA GLY A 244 13.65 -3.48 -4.15
C GLY A 244 14.63 -4.44 -4.81
N THR A 245 14.60 -4.53 -6.13
CA THR A 245 15.40 -5.49 -6.90
C THR A 245 16.90 -5.37 -6.64
N ALA A 246 17.46 -4.16 -6.50
CA ALA A 246 18.88 -4.00 -6.19
C ALA A 246 19.25 -4.58 -4.81
N ALA A 247 18.36 -4.47 -3.82
CA ALA A 247 18.55 -5.13 -2.52
C ALA A 247 18.53 -6.67 -2.68
N LEU A 248 17.61 -7.22 -3.49
CA LEU A 248 17.59 -8.66 -3.80
C LEU A 248 18.87 -9.12 -4.52
N LEU A 249 19.41 -8.31 -5.43
CA LEU A 249 20.68 -8.59 -6.11
C LEU A 249 21.83 -8.62 -5.09
N SER A 250 21.85 -7.70 -4.12
CA SER A 250 22.86 -7.71 -3.07
C SER A 250 22.81 -9.00 -2.23
N LEU A 251 21.64 -9.61 -2.06
CA LEU A 251 21.45 -10.90 -1.39
C LEU A 251 21.87 -12.13 -2.23
N GLY A 252 22.21 -11.93 -3.52
CA GLY A 252 22.59 -13.01 -4.43
C GLY A 252 21.52 -13.41 -5.45
N CYS A 253 20.47 -12.61 -5.64
CA CYS A 253 19.52 -12.83 -6.74
C CYS A 253 20.27 -12.75 -8.08
N THR A 254 20.06 -13.73 -8.96
CA THR A 254 20.65 -13.73 -10.31
C THR A 254 19.62 -13.42 -11.40
N LEU A 255 18.47 -12.85 -11.03
CA LEU A 255 17.36 -12.53 -11.95
C LEU A 255 16.93 -13.72 -12.83
N CYS A 256 16.83 -14.92 -12.25
CA CYS A 256 16.39 -16.11 -12.98
C CYS A 256 14.90 -16.09 -13.38
N GLN A 257 14.12 -15.14 -12.85
CA GLN A 257 12.69 -14.91 -13.14
C GLN A 257 11.79 -16.14 -12.92
N LYS A 258 12.14 -17.01 -11.98
CA LYS A 258 11.34 -18.19 -11.58
C LYS A 258 10.71 -18.06 -10.19
N CYS A 259 10.60 -16.83 -9.66
CA CYS A 259 10.10 -16.58 -8.31
C CYS A 259 8.72 -17.21 -8.07
N TYR A 260 7.80 -17.13 -9.04
CA TYR A 260 6.45 -17.67 -8.98
C TYR A 260 6.38 -19.19 -8.81
N THR A 261 7.48 -19.92 -9.06
CA THR A 261 7.52 -21.39 -8.91
C THR A 261 7.66 -21.83 -7.45
N GLY A 262 8.02 -20.90 -6.56
CA GLY A 262 8.41 -21.21 -5.19
C GLY A 262 9.71 -22.01 -5.06
N ARG A 263 10.46 -22.23 -6.15
CA ARG A 263 11.72 -23.01 -6.18
C ARG A 263 12.94 -22.15 -6.51
N CYS A 264 13.09 -21.03 -5.81
CA CYS A 264 14.24 -20.16 -6.00
C CYS A 264 15.55 -20.88 -5.62
N SER A 265 16.43 -21.10 -6.61
CA SER A 265 17.73 -21.76 -6.38
C SER A 265 18.64 -21.03 -5.39
N TRP A 266 18.36 -19.75 -5.13
CA TRP A 266 19.14 -18.91 -4.23
C TRP A 266 18.52 -18.73 -2.86
N GLY A 267 17.37 -19.38 -2.58
CA GLY A 267 16.73 -19.31 -1.26
C GLY A 267 15.97 -18.02 -0.96
N ILE A 268 15.88 -17.07 -1.91
CA ILE A 268 15.30 -15.74 -1.66
C ILE A 268 13.77 -15.76 -1.71
N THR A 269 13.20 -16.37 -2.74
CA THR A 269 11.75 -16.36 -3.04
C THR A 269 11.20 -17.78 -3.02
N THR A 270 11.28 -18.44 -1.86
CA THR A 270 10.86 -19.83 -1.65
C THR A 270 10.39 -20.04 -0.21
N GLN A 271 9.52 -21.02 -0.01
CA GLN A 271 9.09 -21.51 1.30
C GLN A 271 9.58 -22.94 1.56
N ASP A 272 10.40 -23.51 0.66
CA ASP A 272 11.01 -24.82 0.82
C ASP A 272 12.13 -24.73 1.87
N PRO A 273 12.05 -25.46 3.01
CA PRO A 273 13.02 -25.38 4.08
C PRO A 273 14.46 -25.74 3.68
N GLU A 274 14.66 -26.56 2.65
CA GLU A 274 16.00 -26.89 2.15
C GLU A 274 16.59 -25.74 1.33
N LEU A 275 15.75 -25.01 0.60
CA LEU A 275 16.18 -23.87 -0.21
C LEU A 275 16.38 -22.61 0.63
N THR A 276 15.54 -22.35 1.62
CA THR A 276 15.67 -21.17 2.50
C THR A 276 16.99 -21.15 3.27
N ARG A 277 17.55 -22.32 3.62
CA ARG A 277 18.85 -22.46 4.28
C ARG A 277 20.05 -21.98 3.45
N ARG A 278 19.86 -21.72 2.16
CA ARG A 278 20.93 -21.23 1.26
C ARG A 278 21.32 -19.77 1.53
N ILE A 279 20.49 -19.03 2.27
CA ILE A 279 20.78 -17.67 2.69
C ILE A 279 20.98 -17.66 4.19
N ASP A 280 22.16 -17.22 4.61
CA ASP A 280 22.37 -16.84 6.00
C ASP A 280 21.75 -15.44 6.23
N PRO A 281 20.78 -15.27 7.14
CA PRO A 281 20.10 -13.99 7.34
C PRO A 281 21.02 -12.87 7.84
N VAL A 282 22.05 -13.20 8.64
CA VAL A 282 22.98 -12.21 9.21
C VAL A 282 23.86 -11.66 8.09
N TRP A 283 24.45 -12.54 7.30
CA TRP A 283 25.24 -12.19 6.13
C TRP A 283 24.41 -11.45 5.07
N GLY A 284 23.17 -11.88 4.85
CA GLY A 284 22.23 -11.19 3.96
C GLY A 284 21.95 -9.75 4.41
N ALA A 285 21.69 -9.56 5.70
CA ALA A 285 21.47 -8.23 6.27
C ALA A 285 22.69 -7.31 6.11
N GLU A 286 23.90 -7.81 6.37
CA GLU A 286 25.15 -7.07 6.17
C GLU A 286 25.31 -6.61 4.71
N ARG A 287 25.00 -7.48 3.73
CA ARG A 287 25.13 -7.13 2.31
C ARG A 287 24.15 -6.05 1.86
N VAL A 288 22.90 -6.12 2.34
CA VAL A 288 21.90 -5.08 2.06
C VAL A 288 22.30 -3.76 2.72
N ALA A 289 22.80 -3.81 3.96
CA ALA A 289 23.29 -2.63 4.66
C ALA A 289 24.47 -1.98 3.91
N ASN A 290 25.44 -2.78 3.44
CA ASN A 290 26.58 -2.31 2.66
C ASN A 290 26.14 -1.64 1.35
N LEU A 291 25.14 -2.19 0.65
CA LEU A 291 24.59 -1.56 -0.56
C LEU A 291 24.04 -0.16 -0.25
N VAL A 292 23.21 -0.04 0.80
CA VAL A 292 22.59 1.23 1.17
C VAL A 292 23.64 2.25 1.62
N GLN A 293 24.63 1.83 2.42
CA GLN A 293 25.73 2.69 2.85
C GLN A 293 26.61 3.15 1.70
N ALA A 294 26.93 2.25 0.75
CA ALA A 294 27.70 2.60 -0.44
C ALA A 294 26.95 3.64 -1.30
N TRP A 295 25.65 3.45 -1.51
CA TRP A 295 24.85 4.43 -2.26
C TRP A 295 24.70 5.76 -1.55
N ALA A 296 24.66 5.77 -0.21
CA ALA A 296 24.66 7.00 0.56
C ALA A 296 25.99 7.76 0.38
N ALA A 297 27.13 7.08 0.48
CA ALA A 297 28.45 7.68 0.23
C ALA A 297 28.58 8.20 -1.21
N GLU A 298 28.15 7.42 -2.22
CA GLU A 298 28.14 7.86 -3.62
C GLU A 298 27.23 9.09 -3.83
N LEU A 299 26.09 9.16 -3.12
CA LEU A 299 25.23 10.34 -3.17
C LEU A 299 25.91 11.57 -2.55
N GLU A 300 26.58 11.42 -1.41
CA GLU A 300 27.36 12.49 -0.78
C GLU A 300 28.47 13.00 -1.71
N GLU A 301 29.17 12.11 -2.41
CA GLU A 301 30.17 12.49 -3.42
C GLU A 301 29.54 13.28 -4.57
N MET A 302 28.40 12.83 -5.10
CA MET A 302 27.67 13.55 -6.15
C MET A 302 27.19 14.94 -5.67
N LEU A 303 26.66 15.03 -4.45
CA LEU A 303 26.24 16.29 -3.84
C LEU A 303 27.44 17.24 -3.70
N GLY A 304 28.57 16.75 -3.18
CA GLY A 304 29.82 17.51 -3.07
C GLY A 304 30.33 18.01 -4.41
N ALA A 305 30.31 17.17 -5.46
CA ALA A 305 30.68 17.56 -6.82
C ALA A 305 29.77 18.64 -7.41
N MET A 306 28.51 18.70 -6.99
CA MET A 306 27.54 19.73 -7.37
C MET A 306 27.60 21.00 -6.50
N GLY A 307 28.44 21.02 -5.46
CA GLY A 307 28.49 22.09 -4.46
C GLY A 307 27.23 22.17 -3.60
N VAL A 308 26.60 21.03 -3.32
CA VAL A 308 25.37 20.90 -2.54
C VAL A 308 25.68 20.25 -1.20
N ASN A 309 25.26 20.89 -0.10
CA ASN A 309 25.58 20.45 1.26
C ASN A 309 24.45 19.66 1.95
N ALA A 310 23.30 19.50 1.30
CA ALA A 310 22.14 18.82 1.86
C ALA A 310 21.29 18.19 0.75
N VAL A 311 20.82 16.95 0.96
CA VAL A 311 20.00 16.23 -0.03
C VAL A 311 18.68 16.95 -0.32
N GLU A 312 18.15 17.67 0.67
CA GLU A 312 16.94 18.49 0.55
C GLU A 312 17.12 19.63 -0.45
N SER A 313 18.36 20.11 -0.66
CA SER A 313 18.67 21.12 -1.67
C SER A 313 18.73 20.54 -3.08
N LEU A 314 18.90 19.22 -3.22
CA LEU A 314 18.78 18.53 -4.51
C LEU A 314 17.32 18.30 -4.87
N ARG A 315 16.43 18.12 -3.89
CA ARG A 315 15.02 17.79 -4.12
C ARG A 315 14.30 18.84 -4.99
N GLY A 316 13.90 18.43 -6.19
CA GLY A 316 13.25 19.32 -7.17
C GLY A 316 14.18 20.30 -7.87
N SER A 317 15.50 20.22 -7.63
CA SER A 317 16.56 21.03 -8.27
C SER A 317 16.84 20.51 -9.69
N ARG A 318 15.81 20.55 -10.55
CA ARG A 318 15.83 20.03 -11.93
C ARG A 318 16.88 20.72 -12.80
N GLU A 319 17.25 21.95 -12.46
CA GLU A 319 18.32 22.72 -13.09
C GLU A 319 19.71 22.11 -12.92
N ARG A 320 19.90 21.13 -12.04
CA ARG A 320 21.14 20.35 -11.91
C ARG A 320 21.20 19.17 -12.87
N LEU A 321 20.09 18.85 -13.53
CA LEU A 321 20.04 17.82 -14.57
C LEU A 321 20.22 18.44 -15.95
N ARG A 322 20.85 17.70 -16.87
CA ARG A 322 20.88 18.02 -18.30
C ARG A 322 20.52 16.79 -19.10
N ALA A 323 19.63 16.97 -20.06
CA ALA A 323 19.14 15.90 -20.90
C ALA A 323 19.99 15.75 -22.17
N VAL A 324 20.24 14.51 -22.57
CA VAL A 324 20.93 14.17 -23.82
C VAL A 324 20.01 13.25 -24.62
N GLY A 325 19.64 13.68 -25.83
CA GLY A 325 18.84 12.86 -26.74
C GLY A 325 17.39 12.61 -26.32
N LEU A 326 16.81 13.48 -25.48
CA LEU A 326 15.37 13.46 -25.16
C LEU A 326 14.60 14.39 -26.10
N ASP A 327 13.37 14.04 -26.44
CA ASP A 327 12.46 14.86 -27.23
C ASP A 327 11.89 16.04 -26.43
N ASP A 328 11.39 17.07 -27.14
CA ASP A 328 10.90 18.31 -26.54
C ASP A 328 9.74 18.09 -25.55
N GLN A 329 8.87 17.12 -25.80
CA GLN A 329 7.74 16.83 -24.91
C GLN A 329 8.24 16.23 -23.60
N THR A 330 9.18 15.28 -23.66
CA THR A 330 9.84 14.70 -22.50
C THR A 330 10.60 15.76 -21.70
N LEU A 331 11.34 16.66 -22.36
CA LEU A 331 12.04 17.77 -21.71
C LEU A 331 11.08 18.69 -20.96
N ALA A 332 9.97 19.06 -21.59
CA ALA A 332 8.95 19.92 -21.00
C ALA A 332 8.32 19.27 -19.76
N ILE A 333 7.99 17.98 -19.81
CA ILE A 333 7.41 17.25 -18.67
C ILE A 333 8.42 17.14 -17.52
N LEU A 334 9.67 16.79 -17.82
CA LEU A 334 10.72 16.67 -16.80
C LEU A 334 11.09 18.03 -16.21
N GLY A 335 10.90 19.13 -16.95
CA GLY A 335 11.39 20.46 -16.57
C GLY A 335 12.92 20.54 -16.58
N VAL A 336 13.57 19.81 -17.50
CA VAL A 336 15.03 19.69 -17.60
C VAL A 336 15.52 20.32 -18.90
N LYS A 337 16.63 21.07 -18.83
CA LYS A 337 17.25 21.70 -20.01
C LYS A 337 18.07 20.68 -20.83
N PRO A 338 18.18 20.83 -22.17
CA PRO A 338 19.10 20.02 -22.96
C PRO A 338 20.56 20.32 -22.59
N ALA A 339 21.43 19.32 -22.73
CA ALA A 339 22.87 19.51 -22.64
C ALA A 339 23.36 20.43 -23.77
N GLY A 340 24.33 21.30 -23.45
CA GLY A 340 24.91 22.24 -24.42
C GLY A 340 24.16 23.58 -24.55
N VAL A 341 23.00 23.75 -23.92
CA VAL A 341 22.35 25.06 -23.78
C VAL A 341 22.93 25.77 -22.56
N GLY A 342 23.52 26.96 -22.77
CA GLY A 342 24.17 27.78 -21.74
C GLY A 342 23.26 28.15 -20.57
N ALA A 343 23.87 28.49 -19.43
CA ALA A 343 23.20 28.85 -18.18
C ALA A 343 22.24 30.03 -18.36
#